data_AF-A0A523XU86-F1
#
_entry.id   AF-A0A523XU86-F1
#
_cell.length_a   1.000
_cell.length_b   1.000
_cell.length_c   1.000
_cell.angle_alpha   90.00
_cell.angle_beta   90.00
_cell.angle_gamma   90.00
#
_symmetry.space_group_name_H-M   'P 1'
#
loop_
_entity.id
_entity.type
_entity.pdbx_description
1 polymer ?
#
loop_
_entity_poly.entity_id
_entity_poly.type
_entity_poly.pdbx_seq_one_letter_code
_entity_poly.pdbx_strand_id
1 'polypeptide(L)' 'YRQTIIHKFDYYPDKFGKFLCTGCGRCIRVCPVSLDLAEVLEEISSRI' A
#
# COMPACT_ATOMS: atom_id res chain seq x y z
N TYR A 1 -3.88 -15.07 -8.24
CA TYR A 1 -3.32 -13.70 -8.36
C TYR A 1 -3.63 -12.96 -7.07
N ARG A 2 -2.61 -12.45 -6.36
CA ARG A 2 -2.78 -11.79 -5.06
C ARG A 2 -2.42 -10.31 -5.22
N GLN A 3 -3.40 -9.43 -5.08
CA GLN A 3 -3.16 -8.00 -5.15
C GLN A 3 -2.51 -7.50 -3.85
N THR A 4 -1.25 -7.07 -3.95
CA THR A 4 -0.44 -6.64 -2.79
C THR A 4 -1.00 -5.40 -2.11
N ILE A 5 -1.61 -4.48 -2.86
CA ILE A 5 -2.18 -3.22 -2.34
C ILE A 5 -3.40 -3.53 -1.48
N ILE A 6 -4.42 -4.19 -2.05
CA ILE A 6 -5.66 -4.53 -1.32
C ILE A 6 -5.33 -5.35 -0.07
N HIS A 7 -4.38 -6.29 -0.15
CA HIS A 7 -4.02 -7.04 1.04
C HIS A 7 -3.37 -6.20 2.15
N LYS A 8 -2.58 -5.17 1.81
CA LYS A 8 -1.92 -4.32 2.80
C LYS A 8 -2.83 -3.27 3.42
N PHE A 9 -3.79 -2.74 2.64
CA PHE A 9 -4.58 -1.56 3.00
C PHE A 9 -6.08 -1.83 3.23
N ASP A 10 -6.59 -2.98 2.81
CA ASP A 10 -8.01 -3.32 2.97
C ASP A 10 -8.15 -4.59 3.84
N TYR A 11 -7.69 -5.75 3.33
CA TYR A 11 -7.87 -7.02 4.05
C TYR A 11 -7.14 -7.12 5.39
N TYR A 12 -5.93 -6.58 5.51
CA TYR A 12 -5.16 -6.70 6.74
C TYR A 12 -5.64 -5.74 7.84
N PRO A 13 -5.96 -4.47 7.54
CA PRO A 13 -6.65 -3.59 8.47
C PRO A 13 -8.00 -4.14 8.94
N ASP A 14 -8.81 -4.70 8.03
CA ASP A 14 -10.11 -5.30 8.37
C ASP A 14 -9.96 -6.46 9.38
N LYS A 15 -8.95 -7.31 9.19
CA LYS A 15 -8.72 -8.47 10.08
C LYS A 15 -7.96 -8.17 11.37
N PHE A 16 -7.01 -7.23 11.33
CA PHE A 16 -6.03 -7.04 12.41
C PHE A 16 -5.98 -5.61 12.96
N GLY A 17 -6.78 -4.69 12.42
CA GLY A 17 -6.86 -3.29 12.87
C GLY A 17 -5.60 -2.47 12.62
N LYS A 18 -4.68 -2.95 11.78
CA LYS A 18 -3.39 -2.30 11.51
C LYS A 18 -3.06 -2.34 10.03
N PHE A 19 -2.34 -1.34 9.53
CA PHE A 19 -1.79 -1.37 8.18
C PHE A 19 -0.52 -2.21 8.11
N LEU A 20 -0.38 -2.99 7.03
CA LEU A 20 0.82 -3.80 6.77
C LEU A 20 1.90 -3.01 5.99
N CYS A 21 1.85 -1.68 6.07
CA CYS A 21 2.81 -0.76 5.47
C CYS A 21 3.76 -0.25 6.57
N THR A 22 5.06 -0.51 6.39
CA THR A 22 6.11 -0.07 7.33
C THR A 22 7.13 0.88 6.66
N GLY A 23 6.84 1.38 5.46
CA GLY A 23 7.77 2.24 4.72
C GLY A 23 8.97 1.52 4.09
N CYS A 24 8.99 0.18 4.04
CA CYS A 24 10.15 -0.60 3.55
C CYS A 24 10.44 -0.49 2.04
N GLY A 25 9.61 0.22 1.26
CA GLY A 25 9.81 0.41 -0.18
C GLY A 25 9.78 -0.87 -1.03
N ARG A 26 9.32 -2.00 -0.47
CA ARG A 26 9.28 -3.29 -1.20
C ARG A 26 8.26 -3.28 -2.33
N CYS A 27 7.18 -2.50 -2.17
CA CYS A 27 6.18 -2.31 -3.21
C CYS A 27 6.78 -1.67 -4.47
N ILE A 28 7.61 -0.63 -4.34
CA ILE A 28 8.23 0.08 -5.46
C ILE A 28 9.22 -0.84 -6.20
N ARG A 29 10.09 -1.52 -5.45
CA ARG A 29 11.15 -2.38 -6.03
C ARG A 29 10.64 -3.58 -6.84
N VAL A 30 9.46 -4.10 -6.50
CA VAL A 30 8.89 -5.29 -7.13
C VAL A 30 7.77 -4.93 -8.11
N CYS A 31 7.40 -3.66 -8.21
CA CYS A 31 6.28 -3.25 -9.05
C CYS A 31 6.62 -3.41 -10.54
N PRO A 32 5.88 -4.23 -11.30
CA PRO A 32 6.14 -4.42 -12.73
C PRO A 32 5.81 -3.18 -13.58
N VAL A 33 5.01 -2.26 -13.03
CA VAL A 33 4.55 -1.04 -13.71
C VAL A 33 5.14 0.23 -13.09
N SER A 34 6.15 0.10 -12.23
CA SER A 34 6.87 1.22 -11.60
C SER A 34 5.96 2.24 -10.88
N LEU A 35 4.89 1.76 -10.24
CA LEU A 35 4.02 2.60 -9.41
C LEU A 35 4.70 2.94 -8.07
N ASP A 36 4.80 4.23 -7.75
CA ASP A 36 5.18 4.69 -6.42
C ASP A 36 3.96 4.74 -5.50
N LEU A 37 3.95 3.87 -4.51
CA LEU A 37 2.85 3.77 -3.55
C LEU A 37 2.93 4.83 -2.46
N ALA A 38 4.11 5.39 -2.18
CA ALA A 38 4.27 6.43 -1.16
C ALA A 38 3.62 7.73 -1.64
N GLU A 39 3.90 8.12 -2.89
CA GLU A 39 3.30 9.29 -3.54
C GLU A 39 1.77 9.20 -3.58
N VAL A 40 1.23 8.05 -4.00
CA VAL A 40 -0.22 7.83 -4.04
C VAL A 40 -0.86 7.94 -2.65
N LEU A 41 -0.21 7.43 -1.61
CA LEU A 41 -0.72 7.55 -0.24
C LEU A 41 -0.73 8.99 0.27
N GLU A 42 0.30 9.76 -0.08
CA GLU A 42 0.38 11.19 0.25
C GLU A 42 -0.70 12.00 -0.50
N GLU A 43 -0.93 11.67 -1.77
CA GLU A 43 -1.97 12.28 -2.59
C GLU A 43 -3.38 11.94 -2.07
N ILE A 44 -3.60 10.73 -1.54
CA ILE A 44 -4.87 10.35 -0.90
C ILE A 44 -5.01 11.08 0.44
N SER A 45 -3.93 11.14 1.23
CA SER A 45 -3.94 11.80 2.55
C SER A 45 -4.17 13.30 2.46
N SER A 46 -3.77 13.95 1.36
CA SER A 46 -3.98 15.39 1.14
C SER A 46 -5.36 15.74 0.59
N ARG A 47 -6.17 14.75 0.21
CA ARG A 47 -7.54 14.90 -0.30
C ARG A 47 -8.64 14.74 0.77
N ILE A 48 -8.25 14.49 2.02
CA ILE A 48 -9.13 14.37 3.20
C ILE A 48 -9.00 15.63 4.04
#